data_AF-A0A938GRU6-F1
#
_entry.id   AF-A0A938GRU6-F1
#
_cell.length_a   1.000
_cell.length_b   1.000
_cell.length_c   1.000
_cell.angle_alpha   90.00
_cell.angle_beta   90.00
_cell.angle_gamma   90.00
#
_symmetry.space_group_name_H-M   'P 1'
#
loop_
_entity.id
_entity.type
_entity.pdbx_description
1 polymer ?
#
loop_
_entity_poly.entity_id
_entity_poly.type
_entity_poly.pdbx_seq_one_letter_code
_entity_poly.pdbx_strand_id
1 'polypeptide(L)'
;MPTDDNRSAGRRPLEVGGVVIPGKPVAPTGTNAARTIRIERYYSSLDRLKELYDRHGRKMPLRAGNEAEFGQWRSDARAALRDLLGLDRMESCALEPKLLLTEEVPEGRREKWILQTEPGVWMPLYALVPRHPRCAPRCPAVIAPHGHDGGGKLAVAGRDDIPAVRDAIARYSYDYGRRLCAAG
;
A
#
# COMPACT_ATOMS: atom_id res chain seq x y z
N MET A 1 -1.48 33.59 -55.45
CA MET A 1 -1.94 32.90 -56.68
C MET A 1 -0.72 32.69 -57.56
N PRO A 2 -0.43 31.46 -58.01
CA PRO A 2 0.38 30.51 -57.25
C PRO A 2 1.70 30.13 -57.95
N THR A 3 2.66 29.63 -57.16
CA THR A 3 3.88 28.93 -57.62
C THR A 3 3.84 27.47 -57.20
N ASP A 4 4.11 26.61 -58.18
CA ASP A 4 4.76 25.29 -58.18
C ASP A 4 4.72 24.35 -56.95
N ASP A 5 4.00 23.25 -57.16
CA ASP A 5 4.52 21.87 -57.26
C ASP A 5 5.92 21.57 -56.64
N ASN A 6 5.97 20.77 -55.57
CA ASN A 6 6.83 19.58 -55.55
C ASN A 6 6.65 18.66 -54.31
N ARG A 7 6.52 17.37 -54.62
CA ARG A 7 7.11 16.20 -53.93
C ARG A 7 6.68 15.82 -52.51
N SER A 8 6.02 14.66 -52.49
CA SER A 8 6.01 13.63 -51.47
C SER A 8 7.34 13.48 -50.71
N ALA A 9 7.36 13.89 -49.45
CA ALA A 9 8.36 13.44 -48.48
C ALA A 9 7.73 12.34 -47.62
N GLY A 10 8.20 11.11 -47.82
CA GLY A 10 7.83 9.97 -46.99
C GLY A 10 8.14 10.24 -45.52
N ARG A 11 7.13 10.08 -44.65
CA ARG A 11 7.34 10.08 -43.20
C ARG A 11 8.13 8.82 -42.84
N ARG A 12 9.41 8.99 -42.52
CA ARG A 12 10.21 7.93 -41.88
C ARG A 12 9.59 7.61 -40.51
N PRO A 13 9.45 6.32 -40.13
CA PRO A 13 9.09 5.96 -38.77
C PRO A 13 10.14 6.52 -37.81
N LEU A 14 9.69 7.13 -36.72
CA LEU A 14 10.55 7.48 -35.59
C LEU A 14 11.03 6.17 -34.96
N GLU A 15 12.29 5.80 -35.18
CA GLU A 15 12.95 4.77 -34.38
C GLU A 15 13.17 5.31 -32.97
N VAL A 16 12.18 5.08 -32.11
CA VAL A 16 12.33 5.29 -30.68
C VAL A 16 13.01 4.04 -30.12
N GLY A 17 14.28 4.19 -29.73
CA GLY A 17 15.08 3.17 -29.07
C GLY A 17 14.38 2.66 -27.81
N GLY A 18 13.61 1.59 -27.94
CA GLY A 18 12.93 0.95 -26.83
C GLY A 18 13.76 -0.23 -26.34
N VAL A 19 14.05 -0.24 -25.06
CA VAL A 19 14.75 -1.32 -24.38
C VAL A 19 13.89 -2.58 -24.39
N VAL A 20 14.50 -3.71 -24.77
CA VAL A 20 13.91 -5.03 -24.67
C VAL A 20 14.24 -5.57 -23.29
N ILE A 21 13.26 -5.67 -22.40
CA ILE A 21 13.42 -6.39 -21.13
C ILE A 21 13.11 -7.86 -21.41
N PRO A 22 14.09 -8.78 -21.34
CA PRO A 22 13.82 -10.20 -21.55
C PRO A 22 12.91 -10.71 -20.43
N GLY A 23 11.70 -11.14 -20.80
CA GLY A 23 10.85 -11.90 -19.90
C GLY A 23 11.51 -13.23 -19.54
N LYS A 24 11.54 -13.59 -18.25
CA LYS A 24 11.96 -14.94 -17.84
C LYS A 24 11.06 -15.97 -18.55
N PRO A 25 11.61 -17.00 -19.19
CA PRO A 25 10.80 -18.04 -19.80
C PRO A 25 10.08 -18.83 -18.70
N VAL A 26 8.75 -18.77 -18.71
CA VAL A 26 7.91 -19.68 -17.93
C VAL A 26 7.70 -20.93 -18.78
N ALA A 27 8.18 -22.07 -18.31
CA ALA A 27 8.03 -23.34 -19.01
C ALA A 27 6.53 -23.72 -19.11
N PRO A 28 6.02 -24.09 -20.30
CA PRO A 28 4.63 -24.50 -20.44
C PRO A 28 4.45 -25.91 -19.86
N THR A 29 3.77 -26.02 -18.73
CA THR A 29 3.22 -27.29 -18.25
C THR A 29 1.88 -27.54 -18.94
N GLY A 30 1.89 -28.45 -19.91
CA GLY A 30 0.68 -29.07 -20.46
C GLY A 30 0.25 -28.55 -21.82
N THR A 31 -0.01 -29.50 -22.72
CA THR A 31 -0.68 -29.33 -24.02
C THR A 31 -2.06 -28.73 -23.82
N ASN A 32 -2.17 -27.40 -23.93
CA ASN A 32 -3.41 -26.75 -24.27
C ASN A 32 -3.10 -25.49 -25.08
N ALA A 33 -3.75 -25.35 -26.23
CA ALA A 33 -3.56 -24.25 -27.17
C ALA A 33 -3.65 -22.89 -26.45
N ALA A 34 -2.80 -21.94 -26.86
CA ALA A 34 -2.56 -20.67 -26.20
C ALA A 34 -3.86 -19.94 -25.81
N ARG A 35 -4.21 -19.98 -24.51
CA ARG A 35 -5.41 -19.31 -23.95
C ARG A 35 -5.27 -17.78 -23.87
N THR A 36 -4.11 -17.25 -24.21
CA THR A 36 -3.79 -15.82 -24.12
C THR A 36 -2.86 -15.40 -25.25
N ILE A 37 -2.96 -14.13 -25.66
CA ILE A 37 -2.06 -13.53 -26.64
C ILE A 37 -0.70 -13.30 -26.00
N ARG A 38 0.35 -13.80 -26.65
CA ARG A 38 1.73 -13.54 -26.24
C ARG A 38 2.13 -12.13 -26.65
N ILE A 39 2.51 -11.31 -25.67
CA ILE A 39 3.06 -9.97 -25.93
C ILE A 39 4.58 -10.10 -26.08
N GLU A 40 5.10 -9.83 -27.28
CA GLU A 40 6.55 -9.90 -27.56
C GLU A 40 7.30 -8.65 -27.10
N ARG A 41 6.63 -7.50 -27.11
CA ARG A 41 7.22 -6.21 -26.71
C ARG A 41 6.30 -5.47 -25.75
N TYR A 42 6.82 -5.16 -24.58
CA TYR A 42 6.17 -4.27 -23.63
C TYR A 42 6.64 -2.85 -23.89
N TYR A 43 5.71 -1.96 -24.25
CA TYR A 43 5.96 -0.52 -24.35
C TYR A 43 5.90 0.11 -22.95
N SER A 44 6.86 -0.26 -22.10
CA SER A 44 6.92 0.20 -20.71
C SER A 44 7.63 1.56 -20.60
N SER A 45 7.26 2.33 -19.58
CA SER A 45 7.98 3.54 -19.18
C SER A 45 9.14 3.28 -18.21
N LEU A 46 9.47 2.01 -17.93
CA LEU A 46 10.33 1.63 -16.80
C LEU A 46 11.72 2.27 -16.89
N ASP A 47 12.38 2.20 -18.05
CA ASP A 47 13.74 2.75 -18.17
C ASP A 47 13.75 4.27 -18.03
N ARG A 48 12.72 4.93 -18.58
CA ARG A 48 12.56 6.36 -18.38
C ARG A 48 12.32 6.71 -16.91
N LEU A 49 11.52 5.92 -16.20
CA LEU A 49 11.28 6.12 -14.76
C LEU A 49 12.55 5.89 -13.94
N LYS A 50 13.38 4.90 -14.29
CA LYS A 50 14.70 4.69 -13.67
C LYS A 50 15.62 5.88 -13.88
N GLU A 51 15.76 6.37 -15.11
CA GLU A 51 16.55 7.58 -15.41
C GLU A 51 16.08 8.80 -14.63
N LEU A 52 14.76 8.96 -14.45
CA LEU A 52 14.20 10.04 -13.66
C LEU A 52 14.47 9.85 -12.17
N TYR A 53 14.37 8.62 -11.67
CA TYR A 53 14.68 8.29 -10.28
C TYR A 53 16.16 8.51 -9.96
N ASP A 54 17.08 8.12 -10.84
CA ASP A 54 18.52 8.31 -10.62
C ASP A 54 18.92 9.80 -10.66
N ARG A 55 18.28 10.59 -11.54
CA ARG A 55 18.56 12.03 -11.67
C ARG A 55 17.88 12.90 -10.62
N HIS A 56 16.71 12.50 -10.12
CA HIS A 56 15.86 13.36 -9.28
C HIS A 56 15.40 12.73 -7.95
N GLY A 57 15.62 11.43 -7.76
CA GLY A 57 15.23 10.69 -6.56
C GLY A 57 16.13 11.00 -5.36
N ARG A 58 15.67 10.60 -4.16
CA ARG A 58 16.43 10.68 -2.90
C ARG A 58 16.97 12.09 -2.58
N LYS A 59 16.10 13.09 -2.60
CA LYS A 59 16.47 14.50 -2.33
C LYS A 59 16.92 14.77 -0.89
N MET A 60 16.59 13.89 0.07
CA MET A 60 16.88 14.09 1.50
C MET A 60 17.51 12.84 2.15
N PRO A 61 18.70 12.39 1.69
CA PRO A 61 19.37 11.23 2.28
C PRO A 61 19.82 11.56 3.71
N LEU A 62 19.75 10.58 4.61
CA LEU A 62 20.34 10.71 5.94
C LEU A 62 21.88 10.73 5.81
N ARG A 63 22.51 11.85 6.22
CA ARG A 63 23.98 12.05 6.19
C ARG A 63 24.53 12.55 7.53
N ALA A 64 23.78 12.39 8.61
CA ALA A 64 24.16 12.91 9.91
C ALA A 64 25.37 12.17 10.50
N GLY A 65 26.35 12.92 11.00
CA GLY A 65 27.49 12.44 11.77
C GLY A 65 27.30 12.55 13.29
N ASN A 66 26.25 13.23 13.75
CA ASN A 66 25.93 13.41 15.16
C ASN A 66 24.40 13.53 15.40
N GLU A 67 24.01 13.54 16.68
CA GLU A 67 22.60 13.59 17.10
C GLU A 67 21.89 14.88 16.68
N ALA A 68 22.57 16.03 16.72
CA ALA A 68 22.00 17.31 16.32
C ALA A 68 21.66 17.33 14.81
N GLU A 69 22.60 16.88 13.98
CA GLU A 69 22.40 16.74 12.54
C GLU A 69 21.28 15.73 12.21
N PHE A 70 21.21 14.62 12.95
CA PHE A 70 20.11 13.66 12.80
C PHE A 70 18.77 14.29 13.18
N GLY A 71 18.73 15.03 14.29
CA GLY A 71 17.54 15.74 14.75
C GLY A 71 17.02 16.73 13.70
N GLN A 72 17.93 17.50 13.09
CA GLN A 72 17.61 18.42 12.01
C GLN A 72 17.08 17.70 10.77
N TRP A 73 17.82 16.70 10.26
CA TRP A 73 17.36 15.90 9.12
C TRP A 73 15.99 15.27 9.37
N ARG A 74 15.77 14.71 10.57
CA ARG A 74 14.50 14.09 10.96
C ARG A 74 13.37 15.11 10.96
N SER A 75 13.63 16.34 11.38
CA SER A 75 12.64 17.42 11.34
C SER A 75 12.26 17.76 9.90
N ASP A 76 13.26 18.01 9.06
CA ASP A 76 13.07 18.43 7.67
C ASP A 76 12.40 17.33 6.84
N ALA A 77 12.85 16.08 7.01
CA ALA A 77 12.28 14.94 6.29
C ALA A 77 10.80 14.71 6.65
N ARG A 78 10.42 14.90 7.93
CA ARG A 78 9.00 14.83 8.34
C ARG A 78 8.17 15.95 7.74
N ALA A 79 8.70 17.17 7.68
CA ALA A 79 8.02 18.31 7.07
C ALA A 79 7.79 18.09 5.57
N ALA A 80 8.84 17.65 4.84
CA ALA A 80 8.73 17.33 3.43
C ALA A 80 7.75 16.17 3.16
N LEU A 81 7.77 15.11 3.98
CA LEU A 81 6.84 14.00 3.84
C LEU A 81 5.38 14.44 4.07
N ARG A 82 5.15 15.28 5.09
CA ARG A 82 3.83 15.85 5.41
C ARG A 82 3.26 16.65 4.24
N ASP A 83 4.07 17.52 3.63
CA ASP A 83 3.70 18.31 2.46
C ASP A 83 3.40 17.43 1.24
N LEU A 84 4.28 16.46 0.95
CA LEU A 84 4.10 15.52 -0.17
C LEU A 84 2.84 14.66 -0.04
N LEU A 85 2.51 14.24 1.19
CA LEU A 85 1.28 13.50 1.49
C LEU A 85 0.04 14.41 1.50
N GLY A 86 0.22 15.74 1.46
CA GLY A 86 -0.87 16.70 1.50
C GLY A 86 -1.60 16.74 2.84
N LEU A 87 -0.97 16.31 3.94
CA LEU A 87 -1.63 16.25 5.25
C LEU A 87 -2.05 17.64 5.76
N ASP A 88 -1.36 18.70 5.32
CA ASP A 88 -1.70 20.08 5.69
C ASP A 88 -2.93 20.61 4.91
N ARG A 89 -3.39 19.86 3.91
CA ARG A 89 -4.63 20.14 3.16
C ARG A 89 -5.84 19.42 3.73
N MET A 90 -5.65 18.50 4.68
CA MET A 90 -6.74 17.79 5.33
C MET A 90 -7.41 18.67 6.39
N GLU A 91 -8.72 18.57 6.52
CA GLU A 91 -9.50 19.35 7.48
C GLU A 91 -9.66 18.60 8.82
N SER A 92 -9.33 19.28 9.92
CA SER A 92 -9.51 18.69 11.25
C SER A 92 -10.98 18.70 11.68
N CYS A 93 -11.42 17.61 12.30
CA CYS A 93 -12.77 17.46 12.84
C CYS A 93 -12.76 16.66 14.15
N ALA A 94 -13.86 16.70 14.90
CA ALA A 94 -14.05 15.80 16.03
C ALA A 94 -14.11 14.34 15.54
N LEU A 95 -13.38 13.44 16.21
CA LEU A 95 -13.25 12.03 15.79
C LEU A 95 -14.55 11.22 15.89
N GLU A 96 -15.52 11.67 16.70
CA GLU A 96 -16.83 11.03 16.91
C GLU A 96 -16.80 9.48 16.89
N PRO A 97 -16.05 8.82 17.78
CA PRO A 97 -15.95 7.36 17.78
C PRO A 97 -17.32 6.71 18.03
N LYS A 98 -17.73 5.82 17.13
CA LYS A 98 -18.99 5.07 17.26
C LYS A 98 -18.71 3.57 17.24
N LEU A 99 -19.08 2.90 18.32
CA LEU A 99 -19.07 1.44 18.41
C LEU A 99 -20.29 0.90 17.66
N LEU A 100 -20.05 0.06 16.67
CA LEU A 100 -21.10 -0.52 15.82
C LEU A 100 -21.45 -1.95 16.20
N LEU A 101 -20.46 -2.73 16.64
CA LEU A 101 -20.64 -4.14 16.98
C LEU A 101 -19.58 -4.58 17.98
N THR A 102 -19.97 -5.44 18.89
CA THR A 102 -19.09 -6.12 19.82
C THR A 102 -19.35 -7.62 19.72
N GLU A 103 -18.31 -8.39 19.47
CA GLU A 103 -18.35 -9.85 19.36
C GLU A 103 -17.44 -10.46 20.42
N GLU A 104 -17.95 -11.39 21.22
CA GLU A 104 -17.13 -12.24 22.07
C GLU A 104 -16.44 -13.29 21.21
N VAL A 105 -15.12 -13.38 21.33
CA VAL A 105 -14.27 -14.35 20.63
C VAL A 105 -13.38 -15.08 21.64
N PRO A 106 -12.78 -16.23 21.27
CA PRO A 106 -11.93 -16.98 22.20
C PRO A 106 -10.81 -16.13 22.85
N GLU A 107 -10.22 -15.22 22.08
CA GLU A 107 -9.10 -14.37 22.51
C GLU A 107 -9.54 -13.21 23.43
N GLY A 108 -10.83 -12.91 23.47
CA GLY A 108 -11.39 -11.75 24.18
C GLY A 108 -12.57 -11.16 23.42
N ARG A 109 -12.46 -9.90 23.04
CA ARG A 109 -13.53 -9.16 22.39
C ARG A 109 -13.05 -8.50 21.12
N ARG A 110 -13.85 -8.60 20.07
CA ARG A 110 -13.64 -7.92 18.80
C ARG A 110 -14.71 -6.86 18.64
N GLU A 111 -14.30 -5.62 18.52
CA GLU A 111 -15.19 -4.48 18.41
C GLU A 111 -15.03 -3.82 17.03
N LYS A 112 -16.14 -3.55 16.35
CA LYS A 112 -16.15 -2.78 15.11
C LYS A 112 -16.50 -1.33 15.45
N TRP A 113 -15.61 -0.42 15.07
CA TRP A 113 -15.75 1.01 15.29
C TRP A 113 -15.74 1.77 13.97
N ILE A 114 -16.30 2.98 13.98
CA ILE A 114 -16.02 4.02 12.98
C ILE A 114 -15.52 5.28 13.68
N LEU A 115 -14.61 5.99 13.01
CA LEU A 115 -14.08 7.29 13.40
C LEU A 115 -14.30 8.28 12.25
N GLN A 116 -14.63 9.53 12.55
CA GLN A 116 -14.61 10.60 11.57
C GLN A 116 -13.18 11.14 11.45
N THR A 117 -12.58 11.04 10.26
CA THR A 117 -11.18 11.45 10.04
C THR A 117 -11.07 12.81 9.37
N GLU A 118 -12.10 13.22 8.63
CA GLU A 118 -12.34 14.56 8.07
C GLU A 118 -13.86 14.81 8.07
N PRO A 119 -14.36 16.04 7.89
CA PRO A 119 -15.79 16.31 7.84
C PRO A 119 -16.55 15.38 6.86
N GLY A 120 -17.42 14.52 7.41
CA GLY A 120 -18.19 13.55 6.61
C GLY A 120 -17.42 12.30 6.14
N VAL A 121 -16.13 12.19 6.43
CA VAL A 121 -15.29 11.03 6.05
C VAL A 121 -15.14 10.08 7.22
N TRP A 122 -15.66 8.86 7.07
CA TRP A 122 -15.72 7.86 8.14
C TRP A 122 -14.80 6.67 7.87
N MET A 123 -13.85 6.42 8.78
CA MET A 123 -12.93 5.30 8.73
C MET A 123 -13.39 4.15 9.64
N PRO A 124 -13.76 2.97 9.09
CA PRO A 124 -14.07 1.79 9.88
C PRO A 124 -12.81 1.03 10.31
N LEU A 125 -12.77 0.61 11.57
CA LEU A 125 -11.68 -0.18 12.16
C LEU A 125 -12.21 -1.29 13.08
N TYR A 126 -11.33 -2.24 13.41
CA TYR A 126 -11.55 -3.21 14.47
C TYR A 126 -10.61 -2.91 15.65
N ALA A 127 -11.14 -2.96 16.87
CA ALA A 127 -10.36 -3.02 18.09
C ALA A 127 -10.46 -4.44 18.66
N LEU A 128 -9.31 -5.01 19.00
CA LEU A 128 -9.23 -6.33 19.63
C LEU A 128 -8.79 -6.14 21.07
N VAL A 129 -9.65 -6.52 22.01
CA VAL A 129 -9.43 -6.35 23.44
C VAL A 129 -9.23 -7.74 24.06
N PRO A 130 -8.07 -8.03 24.67
CA PRO A 130 -7.80 -9.34 25.26
C PRO A 130 -8.73 -9.62 26.44
N ARG A 131 -9.13 -10.88 26.62
CA ARG A 131 -10.01 -11.30 27.75
C ARG A 131 -9.38 -11.04 29.11
N HIS A 132 -8.08 -11.32 29.23
CA HIS A 132 -7.30 -11.21 30.46
C HIS A 132 -5.99 -10.47 30.18
N PRO A 133 -6.03 -9.13 30.04
CA PRO A 133 -4.82 -8.34 29.79
C PRO A 133 -3.83 -8.51 30.93
N ARG A 134 -2.60 -8.97 30.62
CA ARG A 134 -1.53 -9.10 31.62
C ARG A 134 -0.99 -7.75 32.12
N CYS A 135 -1.25 -6.70 31.36
CA CYS A 135 -0.76 -5.33 31.55
C CYS A 135 -1.76 -4.41 32.24
N ALA A 136 -2.83 -4.93 32.86
CA ALA A 136 -3.77 -4.09 33.62
C ALA A 136 -3.03 -3.30 34.73
N PRO A 137 -3.35 -2.01 34.96
CA PRO A 137 -4.50 -1.26 34.43
C PRO A 137 -4.25 -0.54 33.09
N ARG A 138 -3.04 -0.61 32.51
CA ARG A 138 -2.69 0.11 31.27
C ARG A 138 -1.94 -0.80 30.30
N CYS A 139 -2.64 -1.21 29.26
CA CYS A 139 -2.04 -2.02 28.20
C CYS A 139 -1.51 -1.16 27.04
N PRO A 140 -0.37 -1.55 26.43
CA PRO A 140 0.08 -0.94 25.19
C PRO A 140 -0.93 -1.22 24.08
N ALA A 141 -1.20 -0.20 23.26
CA ALA A 141 -2.01 -0.35 22.06
C ALA A 141 -1.10 -0.62 20.85
N VAL A 142 -1.50 -1.55 19.99
CA VAL A 142 -0.83 -1.84 18.73
C VAL A 142 -1.71 -1.39 17.58
N ILE A 143 -1.18 -0.55 16.69
CA ILE A 143 -1.82 -0.21 15.42
C ILE A 143 -1.42 -1.28 14.40
N ALA A 144 -2.40 -1.99 13.86
CA ALA A 144 -2.19 -3.13 12.97
C ALA A 144 -2.70 -2.84 11.53
N PRO A 145 -1.90 -2.19 10.67
CA PRO A 145 -2.26 -1.93 9.28
C PRO A 145 -2.16 -3.19 8.43
N HIS A 146 -3.17 -3.45 7.61
CA HIS A 146 -3.15 -4.56 6.66
C HIS A 146 -2.38 -4.19 5.39
N GLY A 147 -1.77 -5.17 4.74
CA GLY A 147 -1.29 -5.03 3.36
C GLY A 147 -2.29 -5.58 2.34
N HIS A 148 -1.82 -5.69 1.10
CA HIS A 148 -2.64 -6.08 -0.05
C HIS A 148 -3.00 -7.58 -0.05
N ASP A 149 -4.08 -7.91 -0.76
CA ASP A 149 -4.54 -9.28 -1.09
C ASP A 149 -4.91 -10.21 0.07
N GLY A 150 -4.67 -9.82 1.32
CA GLY A 150 -4.93 -10.64 2.50
C GLY A 150 -6.31 -10.48 3.12
N GLY A 151 -7.35 -10.03 2.40
CA GLY A 151 -8.67 -9.74 2.99
C GLY A 151 -8.70 -8.46 3.86
N GLY A 152 -7.65 -7.66 3.79
CA GLY A 152 -7.50 -6.38 4.48
C GLY A 152 -7.64 -6.47 5.99
N LYS A 153 -8.26 -5.46 6.61
CA LYS A 153 -8.45 -5.41 8.07
C LYS A 153 -9.25 -6.58 8.65
N LEU A 154 -10.04 -7.28 7.83
CA LEU A 154 -10.83 -8.43 8.28
C LEU A 154 -9.93 -9.60 8.69
N ALA A 155 -8.90 -9.89 7.91
CA ALA A 155 -7.97 -10.96 8.25
C ALA A 155 -7.16 -10.64 9.51
N VAL A 156 -6.66 -9.41 9.61
CA VAL A 156 -5.94 -8.92 10.80
C VAL A 156 -6.81 -9.02 12.05
N ALA A 157 -8.11 -8.73 11.93
CA ALA A 157 -9.11 -8.87 12.98
C ALA A 157 -9.60 -10.31 13.22
N GLY A 158 -9.07 -11.30 12.49
CA GLY A 158 -9.42 -12.70 12.66
C GLY A 158 -10.84 -13.05 12.24
N ARG A 159 -11.37 -12.43 11.17
CA ARG A 159 -12.70 -12.74 10.60
C ARG A 159 -12.70 -14.02 9.76
N ASP A 160 -12.25 -15.13 10.35
CA ASP A 160 -12.21 -16.47 9.71
C ASP A 160 -13.60 -17.13 9.57
N ASP A 161 -14.64 -16.48 10.12
CA ASP A 161 -16.04 -16.76 9.83
C ASP A 161 -16.40 -16.50 8.35
N ILE A 162 -15.64 -15.64 7.66
CA ILE A 162 -15.81 -15.35 6.23
C ILE A 162 -14.90 -16.30 5.43
N PRO A 163 -15.42 -17.21 4.57
CA PRO A 163 -14.61 -18.22 3.88
C PRO A 163 -13.40 -17.67 3.13
N ALA A 164 -13.57 -16.61 2.33
CA ALA A 164 -12.47 -16.01 1.58
C ALA A 164 -11.39 -15.39 2.50
N VAL A 165 -11.78 -14.85 3.66
CA VAL A 165 -10.83 -14.29 4.64
C VAL A 165 -10.11 -15.42 5.36
N ARG A 166 -10.79 -16.51 5.71
CA ARG A 166 -10.16 -17.71 6.28
C ARG A 166 -9.11 -18.29 5.34
N ASP A 167 -9.43 -18.42 4.06
CA ASP A 167 -8.48 -18.92 3.05
C ASP A 167 -7.26 -17.99 2.93
N ALA A 168 -7.47 -16.67 2.97
CA ALA A 168 -6.40 -15.68 2.98
C ALA A 168 -5.54 -15.76 4.26
N ILE A 169 -6.16 -15.91 5.43
CA ILE A 169 -5.46 -16.10 6.72
C ILE A 169 -4.60 -17.36 6.65
N ALA A 170 -5.16 -18.49 6.19
CA ALA A 170 -4.42 -19.74 6.08
C ALA A 170 -3.24 -19.62 5.11
N ARG A 171 -3.41 -18.92 3.99
CA ARG A 171 -2.36 -18.72 2.99
C ARG A 171 -1.25 -17.77 3.44
N TYR A 172 -1.59 -16.67 4.12
CA TYR A 172 -0.67 -15.57 4.40
C TYR A 172 -0.32 -15.39 5.88
N SER A 173 -0.91 -16.17 6.79
CA SER A 173 -0.81 -15.97 8.25
C SER A 173 -1.14 -14.54 8.68
N TYR A 174 -2.21 -13.99 8.10
CA TYR A 174 -2.53 -12.55 8.17
C TYR A 174 -3.36 -12.13 9.38
N ASP A 175 -3.67 -13.05 10.27
CA ASP A 175 -4.38 -12.85 11.54
C ASP A 175 -3.47 -12.39 12.69
N TYR A 176 -2.33 -11.76 12.40
CA TYR A 176 -1.36 -11.37 13.41
C TYR A 176 -1.96 -10.42 14.48
N GLY A 177 -2.96 -9.60 14.15
CA GLY A 177 -3.67 -8.78 15.13
C GLY A 177 -4.42 -9.63 16.17
N ARG A 178 -5.15 -10.67 15.71
CA ARG A 178 -5.78 -11.67 16.57
C ARG A 178 -4.75 -12.40 17.44
N ARG A 179 -3.62 -12.81 16.88
CA ARG A 179 -2.55 -13.49 17.63
C ARG A 179 -1.93 -12.60 18.72
N LEU A 180 -1.72 -11.32 18.42
CA LEU A 180 -1.25 -10.34 19.41
C LEU A 180 -2.28 -10.14 20.54
N CYS A 181 -3.58 -10.06 20.19
CA CYS A 181 -4.65 -9.99 21.18
C CYS A 181 -4.67 -11.24 22.08
N ALA A 182 -4.60 -12.43 21.49
CA ALA A 182 -4.52 -13.68 22.25
C ALA A 182 -3.30 -13.74 23.17
N ALA A 183 -2.18 -13.17 22.71
CA ALA A 183 -0.95 -13.16 23.46
C ALA A 183 -1.09 -12.35 24.74
N GLY A 184 -1.85 -11.25 24.79
CA GLY A 184 -2.14 -10.47 26.01
C GLY A 184 -1.13 -9.36 26.32
#